data_AF-A0A0G0NGF0-F1
#
_entry.id   AF-A0A0G0NGF0-F1
#
_cell.length_a   1.000
_cell.length_b   1.000
_cell.length_c   1.000
_cell.angle_alpha   90.00
_cell.angle_beta   90.00
_cell.angle_gamma   90.00
#
_symmetry.space_group_name_H-M   'P 1'
#
loop_
_entity.id
_entity.type
_entity.pdbx_description
1 polymer ?
#
loop_
_entity_poly.entity_id
_entity_poly.type
_entity_poly.pdbx_seq_one_letter_code
_entity_poly.pdbx_strand_id
1 'polypeptide(L)'
;QRHGLLSVLWIYPRGQAVSNEHDPHLIAGAVGVAACLGADFVKVTYPSKASKAELKNIIKAAGKTGVIFSGGSSQEPKDFLKTLRQQIDLGARGSATGRNIHQRSLPNAIRMAQAITAIAVYNYNCQAATDIYLGKTKFSK
;
A
#
# COMPACT_ATOMS: atom_id res chain seq x y z
N GLN A 1 1.20 22.69 -3.22
CA GLN A 1 1.44 22.63 -4.68
C GLN A 1 2.19 23.84 -5.28
N ARG A 2 2.19 25.05 -4.67
CA ARG A 2 2.85 26.25 -5.24
C ARG A 2 4.32 26.08 -5.65
N HIS A 3 5.06 25.15 -5.03
CA HIS A 3 6.48 24.88 -5.32
C HIS A 3 6.71 23.64 -6.21
N GLY A 4 5.65 23.07 -6.81
CA GLY A 4 5.77 21.87 -7.66
C GLY A 4 6.12 20.58 -6.91
N LEU A 5 6.15 20.60 -5.57
CA LEU A 5 6.38 19.42 -4.75
C LEU A 5 5.12 18.56 -4.61
N LEU A 6 5.29 17.25 -4.71
CA LEU A 6 4.26 16.27 -4.40
C LEU A 6 4.01 16.22 -2.89
N SER A 7 2.78 15.90 -2.54
CA SER A 7 2.28 15.79 -1.18
C SER A 7 1.71 14.39 -0.95
N VAL A 8 2.15 13.78 0.16
CA VAL A 8 1.59 12.53 0.66
C VAL A 8 1.03 12.83 2.03
N LEU A 9 -0.23 12.47 2.29
CA LEU A 9 -0.85 12.62 3.61
C LEU A 9 -1.01 11.26 4.28
N TRP A 10 -0.58 11.17 5.53
CA TRP A 10 -0.82 10.02 6.39
C TRP A 10 -2.07 10.32 7.20
N ILE A 11 -3.15 9.60 6.95
CA ILE A 11 -4.41 9.82 7.64
C ILE A 11 -4.81 8.54 8.34
N TYR A 12 -4.63 8.53 9.66
CA TYR A 12 -5.08 7.46 10.54
C TYR A 12 -6.10 8.04 11.50
N PRO A 13 -7.41 7.82 11.26
CA PRO A 13 -8.43 8.19 12.23
C PRO A 13 -8.18 7.42 13.52
N ARG A 14 -7.90 8.14 14.61
CA ARG A 14 -7.55 7.60 15.92
C ARG A 14 -8.09 8.49 17.03
N GLY A 15 -8.12 7.95 18.24
CA GLY A 15 -8.51 8.67 19.45
C GLY A 15 -9.78 8.12 20.06
N GLN A 16 -10.20 8.70 21.19
CA GLN A 16 -11.31 8.22 22.02
C GLN A 16 -12.64 8.08 21.24
N ALA A 17 -12.87 8.91 20.23
CA ALA A 17 -14.07 8.89 19.39
C ALA A 17 -14.04 7.83 18.27
N VAL A 18 -12.91 7.13 18.07
CA VAL A 18 -12.75 6.11 17.03
C VAL A 18 -12.78 4.73 17.66
N SER A 19 -13.91 4.04 17.51
CA SER A 19 -14.12 2.69 18.08
C SER A 19 -13.40 1.60 17.30
N ASN A 20 -13.19 1.78 15.98
CA ASN A 20 -12.52 0.81 15.12
C ASN A 20 -11.70 1.52 14.03
N GLU A 21 -10.38 1.57 14.20
CA GLU A 21 -9.44 2.18 13.23
C GLU A 21 -9.39 1.44 11.87
N HIS A 22 -9.92 0.22 11.81
CA HIS A 22 -9.93 -0.63 10.62
C HIS A 22 -11.30 -0.67 9.92
N ASP A 23 -12.26 0.15 10.34
CA ASP A 23 -13.56 0.22 9.70
C ASP A 23 -13.43 0.73 8.24
N PRO A 24 -13.95 -0.01 7.23
CA PRO A 24 -13.78 0.37 5.83
C PRO A 24 -14.42 1.72 5.47
N HIS A 25 -15.55 2.07 6.08
CA HIS A 25 -16.23 3.33 5.82
C HIS A 25 -15.46 4.51 6.42
N LEU A 26 -14.92 4.34 7.64
CA LEU A 26 -14.03 5.31 8.27
C LEU A 26 -12.77 5.57 7.43
N ILE A 27 -12.15 4.51 6.91
CA ILE A 27 -10.98 4.62 6.03
C ILE A 27 -11.34 5.31 4.71
N ALA A 28 -12.52 5.01 4.12
CA ALA A 28 -12.99 5.71 2.93
C ALA A 28 -13.17 7.22 3.17
N GLY A 29 -13.70 7.60 4.34
CA GLY A 29 -13.79 9.00 4.77
C GLY A 29 -12.41 9.66 4.89
N ALA A 30 -11.45 8.98 5.52
CA ALA A 30 -10.06 9.46 5.62
C ALA A 30 -9.41 9.69 4.25
N VAL A 31 -9.63 8.76 3.32
CA VAL A 31 -9.18 8.89 1.93
C VAL A 31 -9.85 10.08 1.22
N GLY A 32 -11.15 10.28 1.40
CA GLY A 32 -11.89 11.42 0.86
C GLY A 32 -11.38 12.77 1.40
N VAL A 33 -11.02 12.84 2.69
CA VAL A 33 -10.40 14.03 3.28
C VAL A 33 -9.10 14.39 2.56
N ALA A 34 -8.23 13.42 2.27
CA ALA A 34 -7.00 13.69 1.52
C ALA A 34 -7.28 14.24 0.11
N ALA A 35 -8.32 13.75 -0.56
CA ALA A 35 -8.75 14.25 -1.85
C ALA A 35 -9.24 15.71 -1.77
N CYS A 36 -10.06 16.04 -0.77
CA CYS A 36 -10.53 17.41 -0.53
C CYS A 36 -9.37 18.38 -0.19
N LEU A 37 -8.33 17.89 0.49
CA LEU A 37 -7.13 18.67 0.80
C LEU A 37 -6.16 18.80 -0.39
N GLY A 38 -6.46 18.17 -1.52
CA GLY A 38 -5.65 18.25 -2.74
C GLY A 38 -4.33 17.49 -2.67
N ALA A 39 -4.26 16.42 -1.87
CA ALA A 39 -3.08 15.58 -1.76
C ALA A 39 -2.86 14.74 -3.03
N ASP A 40 -1.60 14.54 -3.41
CA ASP A 40 -1.25 13.68 -4.55
C ASP A 40 -1.43 12.20 -4.18
N PHE A 41 -1.04 11.83 -2.95
CA PHE A 41 -1.25 10.51 -2.39
C PHE A 41 -1.77 10.56 -0.95
N VAL A 42 -2.47 9.50 -0.57
CA VAL A 42 -2.88 9.26 0.81
C VAL A 42 -2.39 7.89 1.25
N LYS A 43 -1.73 7.86 2.41
CA LYS A 43 -1.37 6.63 3.11
C LYS A 43 -2.38 6.35 4.21
N VAL A 44 -3.03 5.20 4.10
CA VAL A 44 -3.99 4.70 5.09
C VAL A 44 -3.66 3.28 5.52
N THR A 45 -4.27 2.83 6.62
CA THR A 45 -4.17 1.45 7.09
C THR A 45 -4.90 0.50 6.12
N TYR A 46 -4.37 -0.70 5.91
CA TYR A 46 -5.09 -1.73 5.15
C TYR A 46 -6.14 -2.42 6.03
N PRO A 47 -7.45 -2.37 5.69
CA PRO A 47 -8.48 -3.07 6.44
C PRO A 47 -8.53 -4.53 6.00
N SER A 48 -7.74 -5.40 6.64
CA SER A 48 -7.54 -6.80 6.23
C SER A 48 -8.81 -7.66 6.22
N LYS A 49 -9.85 -7.25 6.96
CA LYS A 49 -11.16 -7.92 7.01
C LYS A 49 -12.17 -7.38 5.99
N ALA A 50 -11.83 -6.31 5.26
CA ALA A 50 -12.72 -5.72 4.26
C ALA A 50 -12.89 -6.65 3.05
N SER A 51 -14.10 -6.70 2.53
CA SER A 51 -14.40 -7.31 1.24
C SER A 51 -13.71 -6.56 0.10
N LYS A 52 -13.59 -7.22 -1.07
CA LYS A 52 -13.07 -6.58 -2.29
C LYS A 52 -13.91 -5.36 -2.70
N ALA A 53 -15.22 -5.39 -2.47
CA ALA A 53 -16.11 -4.27 -2.79
C ALA A 53 -15.83 -3.06 -1.90
N GLU A 54 -15.65 -3.27 -0.60
CA GLU A 54 -15.29 -2.22 0.35
C GLU A 54 -13.92 -1.62 0.04
N LEU A 55 -12.91 -2.44 -0.29
CA LEU A 55 -11.61 -1.96 -0.73
C LEU A 55 -11.69 -1.11 -2.00
N LYS A 56 -12.51 -1.51 -2.98
CA LYS A 56 -12.77 -0.68 -4.18
C LYS A 56 -13.44 0.64 -3.81
N ASN A 57 -14.38 0.65 -2.89
CA ASN A 57 -15.06 1.86 -2.44
C ASN A 57 -14.09 2.83 -1.75
N ILE A 58 -13.19 2.32 -0.89
CA ILE A 58 -12.11 3.10 -0.28
C ILE A 58 -11.25 3.78 -1.36
N ILE A 59 -10.79 3.00 -2.35
CA ILE A 59 -9.93 3.53 -3.42
C ILE A 59 -10.69 4.56 -4.26
N LYS A 60 -11.96 4.30 -4.58
CA LYS A 60 -12.81 5.20 -5.36
C LYS A 60 -13.05 6.55 -4.64
N ALA A 61 -13.14 6.55 -3.30
CA ALA A 61 -13.30 7.77 -2.50
C ALA A 61 -12.14 8.76 -2.68
N ALA A 62 -10.98 8.31 -3.16
CA ALA A 62 -9.81 9.16 -3.38
C ALA A 62 -9.93 10.08 -4.61
N GLY A 63 -10.87 9.80 -5.53
CA GLY A 63 -10.96 10.50 -6.80
C GLY A 63 -9.61 10.50 -7.55
N LYS A 64 -8.98 11.67 -7.67
CA LYS A 64 -7.67 11.83 -8.34
C LYS A 64 -6.47 11.65 -7.41
N THR A 65 -6.66 11.50 -6.09
CA THR A 65 -5.58 11.19 -5.12
C THR A 65 -5.21 9.71 -5.17
N GLY A 66 -3.92 9.38 -5.07
CA GLY A 66 -3.42 8.01 -5.10
C GLY A 66 -3.50 7.36 -3.74
N VAL A 67 -4.22 6.24 -3.62
CA VAL A 67 -4.24 5.47 -2.36
C VAL A 67 -3.03 4.55 -2.31
N ILE A 68 -2.27 4.64 -1.22
CA ILE A 68 -1.24 3.66 -0.86
C ILE A 68 -1.58 3.09 0.52
N PHE A 69 -1.47 1.78 0.67
CA PHE A 69 -1.70 1.14 1.95
C PHE A 69 -0.40 0.99 2.75
N SER A 70 -0.52 1.06 4.08
CA SER A 70 0.60 0.78 4.98
C SER A 70 1.02 -0.69 4.89
N GLY A 71 2.33 -0.95 4.91
CA GLY A 71 2.87 -2.32 4.90
C GLY A 71 2.71 -3.13 6.20
N GLY A 72 2.11 -2.58 7.26
CA GLY A 72 1.80 -3.33 8.49
C GLY A 72 3.00 -3.78 9.34
N SER A 73 2.78 -4.82 10.14
CA SER A 73 3.82 -5.58 10.84
C SER A 73 4.58 -6.50 9.89
N SER A 74 5.72 -7.01 10.33
CA SER A 74 6.49 -8.00 9.56
C SER A 74 5.65 -9.25 9.31
N GLN A 75 5.68 -9.72 8.06
CA GLN A 75 4.89 -10.83 7.56
C GLN A 75 5.75 -11.76 6.70
N GLU A 76 5.21 -12.94 6.42
CA GLU A 76 5.78 -13.81 5.41
C GLU A 76 5.80 -13.09 4.04
N PRO A 77 6.95 -13.09 3.33
CA PRO A 77 7.13 -12.35 2.08
C PRO A 77 6.05 -12.65 1.03
N LYS A 78 5.70 -13.93 0.88
CA LYS A 78 4.70 -14.36 -0.11
C LYS A 78 3.32 -13.79 0.19
N ASP A 79 2.91 -13.76 1.45
CA ASP A 79 1.61 -13.23 1.87
C ASP A 79 1.55 -11.71 1.73
N PHE A 80 2.64 -11.03 2.06
CA PHE A 80 2.77 -9.60 1.82
C PHE A 80 2.68 -9.27 0.33
N LEU A 81 3.43 -9.97 -0.52
CA LEU A 81 3.43 -9.72 -1.98
C LEU A 81 2.08 -10.05 -2.62
N LYS A 82 1.39 -11.10 -2.14
CA LYS A 82 0.02 -11.44 -2.57
C LYS A 82 -0.96 -10.32 -2.22
N THR A 83 -0.88 -9.80 -1.00
CA THR A 83 -1.71 -8.69 -0.54
C THR A 83 -1.43 -7.43 -1.36
N LEU A 84 -0.16 -7.10 -1.60
CA LEU A 84 0.24 -5.97 -2.43
C LEU A 84 -0.31 -6.10 -3.86
N ARG A 85 -0.17 -7.26 -4.51
CA ARG A 85 -0.72 -7.51 -5.85
C ARG A 85 -2.22 -7.27 -5.88
N GLN A 86 -2.96 -7.81 -4.90
CA GLN A 86 -4.40 -7.58 -4.77
C GLN A 86 -4.73 -6.10 -4.63
N GLN A 87 -3.98 -5.34 -3.83
CA GLN A 87 -4.20 -3.89 -3.67
C GLN A 87 -4.02 -3.15 -5.00
N ILE A 88 -2.95 -3.45 -5.75
CA ILE A 88 -2.70 -2.84 -7.07
C ILE A 88 -3.79 -3.24 -8.08
N ASP A 89 -4.23 -4.50 -8.09
CA ASP A 89 -5.33 -4.97 -8.97
C ASP A 89 -6.66 -4.23 -8.69
N LEU A 90 -6.87 -3.76 -7.46
CA LEU A 90 -8.05 -2.99 -7.07
C LEU A 90 -7.91 -1.49 -7.34
N GLY A 91 -6.75 -1.02 -7.82
CA GLY A 91 -6.49 0.36 -8.18
C GLY A 91 -5.67 1.17 -7.16
N ALA A 92 -5.09 0.54 -6.14
CA ALA A 92 -4.10 1.21 -5.31
C ALA A 92 -2.88 1.61 -6.16
N ARG A 93 -2.26 2.75 -5.84
CA ARG A 93 -1.17 3.32 -6.63
C ARG A 93 0.22 3.12 -6.00
N GLY A 94 0.37 2.05 -5.22
CA GLY A 94 1.62 1.67 -4.58
C GLY A 94 1.45 1.19 -3.14
N SER A 95 2.54 1.21 -2.39
CA SER A 95 2.55 0.87 -0.96
C SER A 95 3.58 1.70 -0.20
N ALA A 96 3.35 1.85 1.11
CA ALA A 96 4.31 2.46 2.02
C ALA A 96 4.83 1.42 3.01
N THR A 97 6.00 0.86 2.71
CA THR A 97 6.55 -0.33 3.37
C THR A 97 7.76 0.00 4.21
N GLY A 98 7.68 -0.28 5.51
CA GLY A 98 8.78 -0.09 6.48
C GLY A 98 9.33 -1.44 6.95
N ARG A 99 8.79 -1.96 8.07
CA ARG A 99 9.29 -3.15 8.77
C ARG A 99 9.46 -4.39 7.88
N ASN A 100 8.56 -4.59 6.92
CA ASN A 100 8.66 -5.66 5.93
C ASN A 100 9.90 -5.60 5.03
N ILE A 101 10.66 -4.50 5.04
CA ILE A 101 11.97 -4.36 4.39
C ILE A 101 13.08 -4.32 5.44
N HIS A 102 13.12 -3.29 6.29
CA HIS A 102 14.31 -2.96 7.09
C HIS A 102 14.56 -3.87 8.30
N GLN A 103 13.61 -4.74 8.69
CA GLN A 103 13.83 -5.74 9.74
C GLN A 103 14.39 -7.07 9.19
N ARG A 104 14.61 -7.16 7.87
CA ARG A 104 15.24 -8.33 7.23
C ARG A 104 16.76 -8.13 7.17
N SER A 105 17.50 -9.22 6.93
CA SER A 105 18.92 -9.12 6.56
C SER A 105 19.09 -8.26 5.30
N LEU A 106 20.23 -7.57 5.16
CA LEU A 106 20.47 -6.67 4.03
C LEU A 106 20.18 -7.32 2.66
N PRO A 107 20.63 -8.57 2.36
CA PRO A 107 20.30 -9.21 1.08
C PRO A 107 18.80 -9.43 0.88
N ASN A 108 18.08 -9.83 1.93
CA ASN A 108 16.63 -10.05 1.88
C ASN A 108 15.86 -8.72 1.79
N ALA A 109 16.34 -7.65 2.44
CA ALA A 109 15.75 -6.32 2.37
C ALA A 109 15.83 -5.76 0.94
N ILE A 110 16.98 -5.89 0.28
CA ILE A 110 17.17 -5.47 -1.13
C ILE A 110 16.22 -6.24 -2.04
N ARG A 111 16.19 -7.59 -1.94
CA ARG A 111 15.29 -8.41 -2.77
C ARG A 111 13.82 -8.14 -2.50
N MET A 112 13.44 -7.84 -1.25
CA MET A 112 12.07 -7.44 -0.92
C MET A 112 11.70 -6.12 -1.57
N ALA A 113 12.58 -5.11 -1.53
CA ALA A 113 12.35 -3.83 -2.20
C ALA A 113 12.22 -3.99 -3.73
N GLN A 114 13.02 -4.86 -4.33
CA GLN A 114 12.92 -5.22 -5.75
C GLN A 114 11.59 -5.92 -6.08
N ALA A 115 11.17 -6.90 -5.27
CA ALA A 115 9.91 -7.60 -5.45
C ALA A 115 8.69 -6.66 -5.33
N ILE A 116 8.71 -5.74 -4.36
CA ILE A 116 7.69 -4.69 -4.20
C ILE A 116 7.65 -3.79 -5.43
N THR A 117 8.81 -3.35 -5.91
CA THR A 117 8.94 -2.51 -7.10
C THR A 117 8.40 -3.22 -8.35
N ALA A 118 8.71 -4.51 -8.51
CA ALA A 118 8.23 -5.32 -9.62
C ALA A 118 6.68 -5.32 -9.67
N ILE A 119 6.00 -5.48 -8.53
CA ILE A 119 4.54 -5.45 -8.46
C ILE A 119 3.99 -4.03 -8.66
N ALA A 120 4.46 -3.08 -7.87
CA ALA A 120 3.84 -1.76 -7.74
C ALA A 120 4.14 -0.81 -8.91
N VAL A 121 5.29 -0.99 -9.57
CA VAL A 121 5.75 -0.10 -10.66
C VAL A 121 5.69 -0.79 -12.02
N TYR A 122 6.14 -2.04 -12.10
CA TYR A 122 6.26 -2.79 -13.36
C TYR A 122 5.15 -3.83 -13.58
N ASN A 123 4.15 -3.86 -12.69
CA ASN A 123 2.96 -4.71 -12.79
C ASN A 123 3.24 -6.23 -12.91
N TYR A 124 4.34 -6.70 -12.32
CA TYR A 124 4.64 -8.13 -12.25
C TYR A 124 3.56 -8.85 -11.43
N ASN A 125 3.32 -10.12 -11.77
CA ASN A 125 2.44 -10.98 -10.99
C ASN A 125 3.11 -11.43 -9.66
N CYS A 126 2.31 -11.99 -8.75
CA CYS A 126 2.77 -12.39 -7.43
C CYS A 126 3.86 -13.48 -7.48
N GLN A 127 3.80 -14.40 -8.44
CA GLN A 127 4.76 -15.49 -8.56
C GLN A 127 6.14 -14.94 -8.96
N ALA A 128 6.21 -14.12 -10.01
CA ALA A 128 7.45 -13.52 -10.47
C ALA A 128 8.12 -12.65 -9.39
N ALA A 129 7.34 -11.87 -8.64
CA ALA A 129 7.85 -11.09 -7.52
C ALA A 129 8.36 -11.97 -6.37
N THR A 130 7.70 -13.10 -6.11
CA THR A 130 8.17 -14.08 -5.11
C THR A 130 9.49 -14.72 -5.55
N ASP A 131 9.65 -15.04 -6.82
CA ASP A 131 10.89 -15.62 -7.34
C ASP A 131 12.07 -14.62 -7.29
N ILE A 132 11.81 -13.32 -7.50
CA ILE A 132 12.78 -12.24 -7.24
C ILE A 132 13.17 -12.22 -5.76
N TYR A 133 12.21 -12.26 -4.84
CA TYR A 133 12.50 -12.28 -3.40
C TYR A 133 13.36 -13.48 -2.99
N LEU A 134 13.05 -14.67 -3.53
CA LEU A 134 13.78 -15.92 -3.28
C LEU A 134 15.15 -15.98 -3.99
N GLY A 135 15.47 -15.00 -4.84
CA GLY A 135 16.73 -14.96 -5.59
C GLY A 135 16.81 -15.96 -6.74
N LYS A 136 15.66 -16.54 -7.16
CA LYS A 136 15.59 -17.45 -8.32
C LYS A 136 15.69 -16.71 -9.64
N THR A 137 15.23 -15.45 -9.66
CA THR A 137 15.30 -14.57 -10.82
C THR A 137 15.82 -13.20 -10.39
N LYS A 138 16.50 -12.50 -11.31
CA LYS A 138 16.89 -11.10 -11.09
C LYS A 138 15.73 -10.20 -11.49
N PHE A 139 15.54 -9.12 -10.74
CA PHE A 139 14.63 -8.05 -11.13
C PHE A 139 15.16 -7.35 -12.39
N SER A 140 14.27 -7.13 -13.37
CA SER A 140 14.49 -6.29 -14.55
C SER A 140 13.37 -5.26 -14.63
N LYS A 141 13.70 -4.09 -15.18
CA LYS A 141 12.71 -3.06 -15.54
C LYS A 141 12.02 -3.42 -16.84
#